data_AF-X1VWY3-F1
#
_entry.id   AF-X1VWY3-F1
#
_cell.length_a   1.000
_cell.length_b   1.000
_cell.length_c   1.000
_cell.angle_alpha   90.00
_cell.angle_beta   90.00
_cell.angle_gamma   90.00
#
_symmetry.space_group_name_H-M   'P 1'
#
loop_
_entity.id
_entity.type
_entity.pdbx_description
1 polymer ?
#
loop_
_entity_poly.entity_id
_entity_poly.type
_entity_poly.pdbx_seq_one_letter_code
_entity_poly.pdbx_strand_id
1 'polypeptide(L)' 'MKLIVGLGNPGRIYARNRHNIGFMCVSHFAKTQGIRFDKKQGQARTGTGEVAGNKLIVARPQTHMNLSGESV' A
#
# COMPACT_ATOMS: atom_id res chain seq x y z
N MET A 1 -3.17 -10.95 12.63
CA MET A 1 -3.52 -9.98 11.57
C MET A 1 -2.23 -9.41 11.01
N LYS A 2 -2.02 -9.41 9.69
CA LYS A 2 -0.78 -8.91 9.06
C LYS A 2 -1.02 -7.56 8.37
N LEU A 3 0.00 -6.70 8.35
CA LEU A 3 0.02 -5.47 7.57
C LEU A 3 1.13 -5.56 6.52
N ILE A 4 0.78 -5.35 5.25
CA ILE A 4 1.71 -5.32 4.13
C ILE A 4 1.75 -3.89 3.59
N VAL A 5 2.87 -3.22 3.77
CA VAL A 5 3.06 -1.83 3.35
C VAL A 5 3.93 -1.78 2.10
N GLY A 6 3.42 -1.16 1.05
CA GLY A 6 4.25 -0.74 -0.08
C GLY A 6 4.72 0.68 0.14
N LEU A 7 6.02 0.92 0.18
CA LEU A 7 6.59 2.26 0.29
C LEU A 7 6.75 2.94 -1.08
N GLY A 8 6.65 4.27 -1.10
CA GLY A 8 6.68 5.07 -2.31
C GLY A 8 6.14 6.48 -2.10
N ASN A 9 6.17 7.29 -3.16
CA ASN A 9 5.62 8.64 -3.18
C ASN A 9 4.25 8.67 -3.88
N PRO A 10 3.25 9.39 -3.32
CA PRO A 10 1.97 9.61 -3.99
C PRO A 10 2.10 10.58 -5.17
N GLY A 11 1.29 10.40 -6.20
CA GLY A 11 1.22 11.30 -7.36
C GLY A 11 1.72 10.67 -8.67
N ARG A 12 1.16 11.12 -9.79
CA ARG A 12 1.39 10.53 -11.13
C ARG A 12 2.84 10.63 -11.58
N ILE A 13 3.53 11.70 -11.19
CA ILE A 13 4.94 11.94 -11.56
C ILE A 13 5.89 10.89 -10.97
N TYR A 14 5.54 10.26 -9.83
CA TYR A 14 6.37 9.24 -9.18
C TYR A 14 6.01 7.82 -9.59
N ALA A 15 4.91 7.63 -10.34
CA ALA A 15 4.31 6.31 -10.58
C ALA A 15 5.24 5.31 -11.27
N ARG A 16 6.30 5.76 -11.96
CA ARG A 16 7.29 4.92 -12.64
C ARG A 16 8.72 5.09 -12.12
N ASN A 17 8.91 5.75 -10.98
CA ASN A 17 10.21 5.84 -10.33
C ASN A 17 10.57 4.49 -9.66
N ARG A 18 11.84 4.11 -9.67
CA ARG A 18 12.39 2.97 -8.91
C ARG A 18 12.03 3.04 -7.42
N HIS A 19 11.93 4.26 -6.87
CA HIS A 19 11.52 4.52 -5.50
C HIS A 19 10.06 4.12 -5.18
N ASN A 20 9.23 3.93 -6.21
CA ASN A 20 7.84 3.50 -6.09
C ASN A 20 7.67 1.99 -6.29
N ILE A 21 8.75 1.19 -6.32
CA ILE A 21 8.66 -0.26 -6.49
C ILE A 21 7.80 -0.91 -5.41
N GLY A 22 7.85 -0.41 -4.16
CA GLY A 22 6.98 -0.87 -3.08
C GLY A 22 5.50 -0.67 -3.38
N PHE A 23 5.11 0.51 -3.87
CA PHE A 23 3.74 0.78 -4.33
C PHE A 23 3.33 -0.14 -5.48
N MET A 24 4.23 -0.39 -6.44
CA MET A 24 3.95 -1.28 -7.57
C MET A 24 3.72 -2.73 -7.09
N CYS A 25 4.60 -3.24 -6.24
CA CYS A 25 4.51 -4.59 -5.67
C CYS A 25 3.20 -4.78 -4.90
N VAL A 26 2.89 -3.89 -3.95
CA VAL A 26 1.66 -4.02 -3.15
C VAL A 26 0.39 -3.83 -3.99
N SER A 27 0.45 -2.98 -5.03
CA SER A 27 -0.70 -2.79 -5.93
C SER A 27 -0.93 -4.01 -6.82
N HIS A 28 0.15 -4.62 -7.32
CA HIS A 28 0.08 -5.87 -8.06
C HIS A 28 -0.48 -6.99 -7.18
N PHE A 29 0.09 -7.17 -5.99
CA PHE A 29 -0.40 -8.14 -5.00
C PHE A 29 -1.89 -7.94 -4.70
N ALA A 30 -2.30 -6.73 -4.30
CA ALA A 30 -3.70 -6.44 -4.00
C ALA A 30 -4.62 -6.76 -5.19
N LYS A 31 -4.21 -6.42 -6.42
CA LYS A 31 -4.95 -6.76 -7.64
C LYS A 31 -5.08 -8.28 -7.83
N THR A 32 -4.00 -9.05 -7.64
CA THR A 32 -4.05 -10.52 -7.76
C THR A 32 -4.96 -11.18 -6.72
N GLN A 33 -5.11 -10.56 -5.55
CA GLN A 33 -5.93 -11.07 -4.45
C GLN A 33 -7.34 -10.47 -4.42
N GLY A 34 -7.71 -9.64 -5.40
CA GLY A 34 -9.02 -8.97 -5.44
C GLY A 34 -9.24 -7.88 -4.37
N ILE A 35 -8.17 -7.41 -3.73
CA ILE A 35 -8.23 -6.40 -2.66
C ILE A 35 -8.22 -4.99 -3.25
N ARG A 36 -9.20 -4.16 -2.87
CA ARG A 36 -9.29 -2.75 -3.29
C ARG A 36 -8.75 -1.83 -2.19
N PHE A 37 -8.05 -0.78 -2.60
CA PHE A 37 -7.61 0.30 -1.70
C PHE A 37 -8.73 1.34 -1.50
N ASP A 38 -9.83 0.93 -0.88
CA ASP A 38 -11.07 1.70 -0.73
C ASP A 38 -11.11 2.58 0.54
N LYS A 39 -10.24 2.31 1.52
CA LYS A 39 -10.18 3.06 2.78
C LYS A 39 -9.05 4.08 2.78
N LYS A 40 -9.25 5.13 3.57
CA LYS A 40 -8.21 6.08 3.99
C LYS A 40 -8.06 5.96 5.50
N GLN A 41 -6.90 5.51 5.97
CA GLN A 41 -6.63 5.30 7.39
C GLN A 41 -5.13 5.44 7.66
N GLY A 42 -4.75 6.06 8.77
CA GLY A 42 -3.34 6.25 9.13
C GLY A 42 -2.53 6.95 8.04
N GLN A 43 -3.09 7.99 7.40
CA GLN A 43 -2.49 8.67 6.25
C GLN A 43 -2.12 7.75 5.06
N ALA A 44 -2.71 6.55 4.97
CA ALA A 44 -2.52 5.61 3.87
C ALA A 44 -3.83 5.35 3.12
N ARG A 45 -3.70 4.94 1.86
CA ARG A 45 -4.76 4.19 1.16
C ARG A 45 -4.64 2.73 1.58
N THR A 46 -5.69 2.18 2.17
CA THR A 46 -5.69 0.82 2.70
C THR A 46 -6.78 -0.04 2.09
N GLY A 47 -6.57 -1.36 2.11
CA GLY A 47 -7.53 -2.38 1.73
C GLY A 47 -7.38 -3.59 2.65
N THR A 48 -8.46 -4.34 2.86
CA THR A 48 -8.47 -5.53 3.71
C THR A 48 -8.88 -6.74 2.89
N GLY A 49 -8.25 -7.89 3.14
CA GLY A 49 -8.60 -9.13 2.49
C GLY A 49 -8.13 -10.34 3.29
N GLU A 50 -8.40 -11.52 2.74
CA GLU A 50 -7.95 -12.79 3.28
C GLU A 50 -7.14 -13.52 2.21
N VAL A 51 -5.92 -13.93 2.57
CA VAL A 51 -5.00 -14.63 1.66
C VAL A 51 -4.46 -15.84 2.39
N ALA A 52 -4.62 -17.03 1.78
CA ALA A 52 -4.23 -18.30 2.39
C ALA A 52 -4.74 -18.46 3.84
N GLY A 53 -6.03 -18.17 4.09
CA GLY A 53 -6.66 -18.27 5.41
C GLY A 53 -6.23 -17.19 6.42
N ASN A 54 -5.45 -16.19 6.01
CA ASN A 54 -4.95 -15.14 6.88
C ASN A 54 -5.56 -13.78 6.54
N LYS A 55 -6.23 -13.16 7.52
CA LYS A 55 -6.66 -11.76 7.42
C LYS A 55 -5.46 -10.83 7.39
N LEU A 56 -5.42 -9.95 6.39
CA LEU A 56 -4.37 -8.97 6.21
C LEU A 56 -4.92 -7.62 5.74
N ILE A 57 -4.11 -6.58 5.98
CA ILE A 57 -4.31 -5.23 5.46
C ILE A 57 -3.16 -4.94 4.50
N VAL A 58 -3.48 -4.37 3.35
CA VAL A 58 -2.51 -3.76 2.43
C VAL A 58 -2.58 -2.25 2.57
N ALA A 59 -1.43 -1.58 2.58
CA ALA A 59 -1.34 -0.13 2.75
C ALA A 59 -0.37 0.52 1.76
N ARG A 60 -0.73 1.73 1.33
CA ARG A 60 0.12 2.68 0.59
C ARG A 60 0.09 4.04 1.30
N PRO A 61 1.13 4.40 2.07
CA PRO A 61 1.24 5.71 2.70
C PRO A 61 1.03 6.86 1.70
N GLN A 62 0.50 7.97 2.16
CA GLN A 62 0.30 9.19 1.35
C GLN A 62 1.15 10.35 1.89
N THR A 63 2.12 10.06 2.76
CA THR A 63 2.96 11.04 3.46
C THR A 63 4.28 11.36 2.72
N HIS A 64 4.49 10.82 1.51
CA HIS A 64 5.81 10.71 0.86
C HIS A 64 6.78 9.78 1.61
N MET A 65 7.87 9.38 0.94
CA MET A 65 8.76 8.33 1.46
C MET A 65 9.38 8.71 2.81
N ASN A 66 9.87 9.93 2.94
CA ASN A 66 10.60 10.40 4.13
C ASN A 66 9.74 10.43 5.40
N LEU A 67 8.41 10.53 5.27
CA LEU A 67 7.47 10.55 6.39
C LEU A 67 6.61 9.27 6.44
N SER A 68 7.06 8.18 5.81
CA SER A 68 6.29 6.93 5.81
C SER A 68 6.09 6.34 7.22
N GLY A 69 6.99 6.64 8.17
CA GLY A 69 6.87 6.22 9.56
C GLY A 69 5.72 6.87 10.33
N GLU A 70 5.19 8.00 9.86
CA GLU A 70 3.99 8.61 10.47
C GLU A 70 2.70 7.87 10.06
N SER A 71 2.78 7.09 8.98
CA SER A 71 1.64 6.40 8.36
C SER A 71 1.48 4.94 8.80
N VAL A 72 2.55 4.31 9.29
CA VAL A 72 2.64 2.87 9.61
C VAL A 72 2.58 2.68 11.11
#